data_AF-A0A2P7NQV0-F1
#
_entry.id   AF-A0A2P7NQV0-F1
#
_cell.length_a   1.000
_cell.length_b   1.000
_cell.length_c   1.000
_cell.angle_alpha   90.00
_cell.angle_beta   90.00
_cell.angle_gamma   90.00
#
_symmetry.space_group_name_H-M   'P 1'
#
loop_
_entity.id
_entity.type
_entity.pdbx_description
1 polymer ?
#
loop_
_entity_poly.entity_id
_entity_poly.type
_entity_poly.pdbx_seq_one_letter_code
_entity_poly.pdbx_strand_id
1 'polypeptide(L)'
;MTTTFVRQLGAESGVQLNPLRDNSEVPSQDNQDQVLAIMMRSARGRIDKPFKVDRGNVLKKLGKGELIRASALNEAWVHVVEALNNGAYEAVVQRLVTDAALIKWAVITASTDTPAFAASHTPAVLTAIVNAGAITSVTVVSGGTDYAGTEAITVGGPGTGATLTPVFTNGVITSVTVTAGGTGFSTAPTLTILPAAAEPVGTYFFAVKHLECFNDGIIVEFRADEKKTGGSAVANDFITLRIRDKSGILIQEFTGSLNADAKDDFGGSAYLPDVVSAQTDLVEVLVGVTGGSAVVATTSDAYGYNTSGLEKWAKSGVLTCFVEGGNAYSTDDYVAARQKLQYTPFNYTYISSGGSQSAALLGQLAQLAFDTNRQLRFDVPGNLNPAAAIAFVEQLNLGANEASHLIHAFWAPVKSNDPAGVNPNGYFGMATLNIAYACG
;
A
#
# COMPACT_ATOMS: atom_id res chain seq x y z
N MET A 1 -11.41 -53.67 -40.73
CA MET A 1 -10.81 -52.42 -40.23
C MET A 1 -11.93 -51.52 -39.77
N THR A 2 -12.22 -51.54 -38.48
CA THR A 2 -13.25 -50.73 -37.82
C THR A 2 -12.65 -49.39 -37.44
N THR A 3 -13.06 -48.32 -38.12
CA THR A 3 -12.73 -46.95 -37.73
C THR A 3 -13.67 -46.50 -36.62
N THR A 4 -13.09 -46.17 -35.47
CA THR A 4 -13.74 -45.68 -34.27
C THR A 4 -14.29 -44.27 -34.51
N PHE A 5 -15.62 -44.09 -34.39
CA PHE A 5 -16.21 -42.76 -34.27
C PHE A 5 -15.87 -42.19 -32.89
N VAL A 6 -15.20 -41.03 -32.86
CA VAL A 6 -15.03 -40.21 -31.66
C VAL A 6 -15.83 -38.94 -31.85
N ARG A 7 -16.71 -38.60 -30.89
CA ARG A 7 -17.50 -37.37 -30.90
C ARG A 7 -16.57 -36.15 -30.81
N GLN A 8 -16.49 -35.39 -31.89
CA GLN A 8 -15.81 -34.11 -31.96
C GLN A 8 -16.87 -33.00 -31.82
N LEU A 9 -16.72 -32.12 -30.83
CA LEU A 9 -17.46 -30.85 -30.79
C LEU A 9 -16.60 -29.81 -31.51
N GLY A 10 -16.95 -29.50 -32.76
CA GLY A 10 -16.43 -28.34 -33.48
C GLY A 10 -17.13 -27.05 -33.03
N ALA A 11 -16.58 -25.91 -33.42
CA ALA A 11 -17.23 -24.61 -33.25
C ALA A 11 -18.44 -24.51 -34.20
N GLU A 12 -19.64 -24.83 -33.69
CA GLU A 12 -20.91 -24.59 -34.38
C GLU A 12 -21.64 -23.41 -33.73
N SER A 13 -22.27 -22.56 -34.55
CA SER A 13 -23.16 -21.49 -34.05
C SER A 13 -24.48 -22.10 -33.57
N GLY A 14 -24.86 -21.82 -32.32
CA GLY A 14 -26.14 -22.20 -31.73
C GLY A 14 -26.96 -20.98 -31.29
N VAL A 15 -28.29 -21.10 -31.32
CA VAL A 15 -29.21 -20.05 -30.82
C VAL A 15 -29.80 -20.51 -29.49
N GLN A 16 -29.56 -19.72 -28.44
CA GLN A 16 -30.12 -19.91 -27.11
C GLN A 16 -31.61 -19.49 -27.09
N LEU A 17 -32.52 -20.42 -26.82
CA LEU A 17 -33.98 -20.24 -26.91
C LEU A 17 -34.67 -19.93 -25.57
N ASN A 18 -33.93 -19.64 -24.51
CA ASN A 18 -34.54 -19.16 -23.26
C ASN A 18 -34.84 -17.66 -23.35
N PRO A 19 -36.01 -17.18 -22.92
CA PRO A 19 -36.24 -15.75 -22.77
C PRO A 19 -35.36 -15.23 -21.62
N LEU A 20 -34.25 -14.58 -21.99
CA LEU A 20 -33.42 -13.82 -21.07
C LEU A 20 -34.18 -12.55 -20.71
N ARG A 21 -34.51 -12.36 -19.43
CA ARG A 21 -34.73 -11.03 -18.88
C ARG A 21 -33.36 -10.39 -18.77
N ASP A 22 -32.90 -9.87 -19.89
CA ASP A 22 -31.60 -9.20 -19.99
C ASP A 22 -31.71 -7.82 -19.33
N ASN A 23 -31.10 -7.70 -18.14
CA ASN A 23 -30.80 -6.43 -17.49
C ASN A 23 -29.30 -6.12 -17.58
N SER A 24 -28.57 -6.76 -18.50
CA SER A 24 -27.15 -6.46 -18.70
C SER A 24 -27.03 -5.09 -19.34
N GLU A 25 -26.06 -4.30 -18.86
CA GLU A 25 -25.81 -2.96 -19.35
C GLU A 25 -25.58 -2.96 -20.87
N VAL A 26 -26.15 -1.94 -21.53
CA VAL A 26 -25.91 -1.67 -22.94
C VAL A 26 -24.41 -1.42 -23.13
N PRO A 27 -23.73 -2.05 -24.11
CA PRO A 27 -22.29 -1.86 -24.30
C PRO A 27 -21.97 -0.37 -24.46
N SER A 28 -21.16 0.15 -23.55
CA SER A 28 -20.67 1.51 -23.62
C SER A 28 -19.54 1.60 -24.67
N GLN A 29 -19.35 2.75 -25.33
CA GLN A 29 -18.25 2.95 -26.28
C GLN A 29 -16.87 3.11 -25.59
N ASP A 30 -16.75 2.70 -24.34
CA ASP A 30 -15.56 2.86 -23.51
C ASP A 30 -14.93 1.48 -23.22
N ASN A 31 -13.64 1.43 -22.89
CA ASN A 31 -12.89 0.19 -22.70
C ASN A 31 -13.21 -0.51 -21.35
N GLN A 32 -14.35 -0.22 -20.73
CA GLN A 32 -14.73 -0.72 -19.41
C GLN A 32 -14.94 -2.25 -19.40
N ASP A 33 -15.33 -2.80 -20.55
CA ASP A 33 -15.46 -4.24 -20.78
C ASP A 33 -14.10 -4.96 -20.83
N GLN A 34 -13.01 -4.19 -20.92
CA GLN A 34 -11.64 -4.69 -20.99
C GLN A 34 -10.87 -4.55 -19.65
N VAL A 35 -11.56 -4.21 -18.57
CA VAL A 35 -10.98 -3.96 -17.24
C VAL A 35 -11.30 -5.10 -16.28
N LEU A 36 -10.25 -5.62 -15.64
CA LEU A 36 -10.37 -6.62 -14.58
C LEU A 36 -10.14 -6.00 -13.20
N ALA A 37 -10.76 -6.54 -12.16
CA ALA A 37 -10.52 -6.19 -10.78
C ALA A 37 -9.92 -7.37 -10.01
N ILE A 38 -9.06 -7.07 -9.04
CA ILE A 38 -8.36 -8.09 -8.27
C ILE A 38 -8.02 -7.59 -6.87
N MET A 39 -8.11 -8.49 -5.89
CA MET A 39 -7.50 -8.32 -4.57
C MET A 39 -6.19 -9.09 -4.54
N MET A 40 -5.07 -8.42 -4.30
CA MET A 40 -3.75 -9.05 -4.40
C MET A 40 -2.71 -8.47 -3.45
N ARG A 41 -1.67 -9.25 -3.19
CA ARG A 41 -0.43 -8.76 -2.60
C ARG A 41 0.47 -8.17 -3.70
N SER A 42 1.05 -7.01 -3.43
CA SER A 42 2.06 -6.37 -4.28
C SER A 42 3.12 -5.70 -3.40
N ALA A 43 4.31 -5.45 -3.95
CA ALA A 43 5.42 -4.81 -3.23
C ALA A 43 5.29 -3.27 -3.15
N ARG A 44 4.36 -2.69 -3.92
CA ARG A 44 4.03 -1.26 -3.91
C ARG A 44 2.56 -1.09 -4.27
N GLY A 45 2.00 0.07 -3.94
CA GLY A 45 0.66 0.46 -4.34
C GLY A 45 -0.13 1.01 -3.16
N ARG A 46 -1.18 1.77 -3.49
CA ARG A 46 -2.07 2.34 -2.50
C ARG A 46 -2.79 1.25 -1.70
N ILE A 47 -3.03 1.55 -0.43
CA ILE A 47 -3.68 0.64 0.51
C ILE A 47 -5.00 1.22 1.02
N ASP A 48 -5.17 2.54 0.91
CA ASP A 48 -6.33 3.29 1.37
C ASP A 48 -7.54 3.05 0.46
N LYS A 49 -7.32 2.95 -0.85
CA LYS A 49 -8.34 2.66 -1.85
C LYS A 49 -7.80 1.86 -3.03
N PRO A 50 -8.68 1.26 -3.86
CA PRO A 50 -8.26 0.61 -5.09
C PRO A 50 -7.62 1.60 -6.04
N PHE A 51 -6.79 1.12 -6.96
CA PHE A 51 -6.13 1.94 -7.96
C PHE A 51 -5.98 1.20 -9.28
N LYS A 52 -6.01 1.94 -10.38
CA LYS A 52 -5.82 1.40 -11.73
C LYS A 52 -4.35 1.18 -12.04
N VAL A 53 -4.04 0.09 -12.72
CA VAL A 53 -2.75 -0.18 -13.34
C VAL A 53 -2.94 -0.56 -14.79
N ASP A 54 -1.99 -0.16 -15.63
CA ASP A 54 -1.94 -0.47 -17.06
C ASP A 54 -0.56 -1.05 -17.41
N ARG A 55 -0.40 -1.51 -18.65
CA ARG A 55 0.86 -2.08 -19.15
C ARG A 55 2.06 -1.14 -18.99
N GLY A 56 1.87 0.17 -19.13
CA GLY A 56 2.93 1.17 -19.07
C GLY A 56 3.37 1.51 -17.65
N ASN A 57 2.47 1.40 -16.66
CA ASN A 57 2.72 1.81 -15.28
C ASN A 57 2.73 0.67 -14.26
N VAL A 58 2.44 -0.58 -14.64
CA VAL A 58 2.33 -1.72 -13.71
C VAL A 58 3.54 -1.86 -12.79
N LEU A 59 4.77 -1.73 -13.31
CA LEU A 59 5.99 -1.80 -12.50
C LEU A 59 6.19 -0.57 -11.62
N LYS A 60 5.73 0.60 -12.07
CA LYS A 60 5.81 1.84 -11.29
C LYS A 60 4.88 1.78 -10.08
N LYS A 61 3.66 1.24 -10.28
CA LYS A 61 2.58 1.20 -9.28
C LYS A 61 2.62 -0.03 -8.37
N LEU A 62 2.86 -1.22 -8.90
CA LEU A 62 2.90 -2.47 -8.13
C LEU A 62 4.29 -2.86 -7.63
N GLY A 63 5.33 -2.21 -8.16
CA GLY A 63 6.71 -2.61 -7.95
C GLY A 63 7.05 -3.88 -8.75
N LYS A 64 8.24 -4.41 -8.50
CA LYS A 64 8.67 -5.69 -9.08
C LYS A 64 7.98 -6.84 -8.37
N GLY A 65 7.65 -7.89 -9.12
CA GLY A 65 7.14 -9.14 -8.57
C GLY A 65 8.14 -9.80 -7.63
N GLU A 66 7.60 -10.49 -6.63
CA GLU A 66 8.37 -11.28 -5.68
C GLU A 66 8.16 -12.78 -5.94
N LEU A 67 9.06 -13.61 -5.43
CA LEU A 67 8.97 -15.05 -5.62
C LEU A 67 7.74 -15.63 -4.90
N ILE A 68 7.03 -16.55 -5.53
CA ILE A 68 5.90 -17.30 -4.96
C ILE A 68 6.33 -18.12 -3.74
N ARG A 69 7.61 -18.54 -3.70
CA ARG A 69 8.15 -19.24 -2.52
C ARG A 69 8.31 -18.35 -1.28
N ALA A 70 8.35 -17.02 -1.45
CA ALA A 70 8.39 -16.07 -0.34
C ALA A 70 6.98 -15.82 0.21
N SER A 71 5.98 -15.78 -0.67
CA SER A 71 4.57 -15.79 -0.32
C SER A 71 3.77 -16.36 -1.49
N ALA A 72 2.93 -17.35 -1.23
CA ALA A 72 2.11 -17.98 -2.28
C ALA A 72 1.21 -16.95 -2.99
N LEU A 73 0.74 -15.93 -2.25
CA LEU A 73 -0.11 -14.84 -2.77
C LEU A 73 0.58 -13.93 -3.80
N ASN A 74 1.88 -14.12 -4.06
CA ASN A 74 2.61 -13.39 -5.11
C ASN A 74 2.24 -13.85 -6.53
N GLU A 75 1.58 -15.01 -6.66
CA GLU A 75 1.09 -15.51 -7.95
C GLU A 75 0.17 -14.49 -8.65
N ALA A 76 -0.68 -13.78 -7.89
CA ALA A 76 -1.59 -12.78 -8.41
C ALA A 76 -0.88 -11.67 -9.20
N TRP A 77 0.34 -11.29 -8.81
CA TRP A 77 1.11 -10.27 -9.52
C TRP A 77 1.53 -10.74 -10.92
N VAL A 78 1.93 -12.00 -11.04
CA VAL A 78 2.28 -12.62 -12.33
C VAL A 78 1.07 -12.60 -13.25
N HIS A 79 -0.10 -12.99 -12.74
CA HIS A 79 -1.34 -13.03 -13.49
C HIS A 79 -1.78 -11.64 -13.99
N VAL A 80 -1.63 -10.59 -13.18
CA VAL A 80 -1.96 -9.22 -13.59
C VAL A 80 -1.02 -8.73 -14.70
N VAL A 81 0.29 -8.93 -14.53
CA VAL A 81 1.27 -8.54 -15.56
C VAL A 81 1.04 -9.29 -16.86
N GLU A 82 0.74 -10.59 -16.78
CA GLU A 82 0.41 -11.40 -17.94
C GLU A 82 -0.84 -10.88 -18.65
N ALA A 83 -1.92 -10.62 -17.90
CA ALA A 83 -3.17 -10.16 -18.50
C ALA A 83 -3.04 -8.81 -19.21
N LEU A 84 -2.35 -7.84 -18.59
CA LEU A 84 -2.09 -6.53 -19.20
C LEU A 84 -1.25 -6.62 -20.48
N ASN A 85 -0.39 -7.63 -20.60
CA ASN A 85 0.41 -7.87 -21.80
C ASN A 85 -0.37 -8.62 -22.90
N ASN A 86 -1.48 -9.29 -22.56
CA ASN A 86 -2.19 -10.22 -23.45
C ASN A 86 -3.64 -9.82 -23.79
N GLY A 87 -4.11 -8.65 -23.37
CA GLY A 87 -5.38 -8.09 -23.87
C GLY A 87 -6.16 -7.24 -22.87
N ALA A 88 -5.91 -7.37 -21.57
CA ALA A 88 -6.56 -6.50 -20.59
C ALA A 88 -6.07 -5.04 -20.76
N TYR A 89 -7.01 -4.11 -20.83
CA TYR A 89 -6.72 -2.67 -20.96
C TYR A 89 -6.15 -2.11 -19.67
N GLU A 90 -6.83 -2.39 -18.55
CA GLU A 90 -6.43 -1.97 -17.19
C GLU A 90 -6.78 -3.07 -16.17
N ALA A 91 -6.12 -3.01 -15.01
CA ALA A 91 -6.52 -3.74 -13.82
C ALA A 91 -6.81 -2.78 -12.67
N VAL A 92 -7.96 -2.92 -12.02
CA VAL A 92 -8.31 -2.26 -10.76
C VAL A 92 -7.81 -3.13 -9.61
N VAL A 93 -6.76 -2.68 -8.95
CA VAL A 93 -6.09 -3.43 -7.90
C VAL A 93 -6.50 -2.88 -6.55
N GLN A 94 -7.01 -3.75 -5.67
CA GLN A 94 -7.05 -3.51 -4.24
C GLN A 94 -5.92 -4.31 -3.58
N ARG A 95 -5.00 -3.59 -2.95
CA ARG A 95 -3.88 -4.22 -2.25
C ARG A 95 -4.34 -4.84 -0.93
N LEU A 96 -3.85 -6.04 -0.65
CA LEU A 96 -4.02 -6.71 0.63
C LEU A 96 -3.02 -6.15 1.65
N VAL A 97 -3.52 -5.74 2.82
CA VAL A 97 -2.74 -5.24 3.94
C VAL A 97 -3.26 -5.81 5.23
N THR A 98 -2.40 -5.81 6.25
CA THR A 98 -2.79 -6.12 7.64
C THR A 98 -2.93 -4.82 8.42
N ASP A 99 -3.59 -4.86 9.58
CA ASP A 99 -3.68 -3.70 10.49
C ASP A 99 -2.32 -3.16 10.96
N ALA A 100 -1.26 -3.97 10.85
CA ALA A 100 0.11 -3.54 11.14
C ALA A 100 0.75 -2.67 10.03
N ALA A 101 0.08 -2.53 8.87
CA ALA A 101 0.58 -1.70 7.78
C ALA A 101 0.42 -0.22 8.13
N LEU A 102 1.50 0.56 8.01
CA LEU A 102 1.51 1.97 8.38
C LEU A 102 2.25 2.81 7.34
N ILE A 103 1.57 3.84 6.83
CA ILE A 103 2.20 4.90 6.04
C ILE A 103 2.72 5.96 7.00
N LYS A 104 4.02 6.24 6.92
CA LYS A 104 4.70 7.22 7.75
C LYS A 104 4.86 8.53 7.00
N TRP A 105 4.94 9.61 7.77
CA TRP A 105 5.38 10.91 7.32
C TRP A 105 6.90 10.99 7.20
N ALA A 106 7.40 11.61 6.13
CA ALA A 106 8.72 12.22 6.09
C ALA A 106 8.64 13.59 6.78
N VAL A 107 9.26 13.71 7.94
CA VAL A 107 9.22 14.91 8.78
C VAL A 107 10.49 15.71 8.57
N ILE A 108 10.30 17.01 8.31
CA ILE A 108 11.38 17.99 8.22
C ILE A 108 11.37 18.78 9.51
N THR A 109 12.44 18.71 10.30
CA THR A 109 12.54 19.42 11.58
C THR A 109 13.43 20.65 11.44
N ALA A 110 12.95 21.75 12.03
CA ALA A 110 13.61 23.05 12.22
C ALA A 110 14.39 23.61 11.00
N SER A 111 14.02 24.83 10.59
CA SER A 111 14.81 25.69 9.69
C SER A 111 16.11 26.15 10.39
N THR A 112 16.95 25.23 10.88
CA THR A 112 18.37 25.51 11.12
C THR A 112 19.07 25.71 9.78
N ASP A 113 20.30 26.22 9.81
CA ASP A 113 21.10 26.37 8.59
C ASP A 113 21.13 25.07 7.78
N THR A 114 21.15 23.91 8.44
CA THR A 114 21.03 22.61 7.78
C THR A 114 19.72 21.92 8.18
N PRO A 115 18.69 21.84 7.31
CA PRO A 115 17.45 21.13 7.61
C PRO A 115 17.68 19.63 7.85
N ALA A 116 16.99 19.06 8.84
CA ALA A 116 17.06 17.64 9.14
C ALA A 116 15.78 16.91 8.70
N PHE A 117 15.94 15.65 8.28
CA PHE A 117 14.89 14.81 7.72
C PHE A 117 14.83 13.48 8.47
N ALA A 118 13.62 13.06 8.86
CA ALA A 118 13.40 11.78 9.53
C ALA A 118 12.08 11.14 9.09
N ALA A 119 11.98 9.81 9.16
CA ALA A 119 10.69 9.14 9.08
C ALA A 119 10.01 9.18 10.46
N SER A 120 8.72 9.52 10.48
CA SER A 120 7.89 9.48 11.69
C SER A 120 7.61 8.04 12.14
N HIS A 121 6.93 7.91 13.29
CA HIS A 121 6.48 6.67 13.92
C HIS A 121 7.64 5.69 14.08
N THR A 122 8.76 6.19 14.63
CA THR A 122 9.89 5.35 14.98
C THR A 122 9.59 4.66 16.31
N PRO A 123 9.49 3.32 16.37
CA PRO A 123 9.23 2.62 17.62
C PRO A 123 10.35 2.85 18.66
N ALA A 124 9.99 2.74 19.93
CA ALA A 124 10.94 2.85 21.03
C ALA A 124 11.80 1.59 21.12
N VAL A 125 13.05 1.77 21.56
CA VAL A 125 13.95 0.66 21.88
C VAL A 125 14.06 0.59 23.40
N LEU A 126 13.46 -0.46 23.97
CA LEU A 126 13.36 -0.67 25.41
C LEU A 126 14.07 -1.96 25.80
N THR A 127 14.82 -1.94 26.90
CA THR A 127 15.48 -3.14 27.45
C THR A 127 15.01 -3.40 28.87
N ALA A 128 14.37 -4.55 29.08
CA ALA A 128 13.96 -5.00 30.40
C ALA A 128 15.18 -5.52 31.19
N ILE A 129 15.26 -5.15 32.47
CA ILE A 129 16.19 -5.72 33.43
C ILE A 129 15.40 -6.69 34.29
N VAL A 130 15.84 -7.95 34.32
CA VAL A 130 15.18 -9.03 35.04
C VAL A 130 16.07 -9.48 36.20
N ASN A 131 15.48 -9.58 37.38
CA ASN A 131 16.14 -10.14 38.57
C ASN A 131 15.18 -11.08 39.29
N ALA A 132 15.70 -12.22 39.75
CA ALA A 132 14.92 -13.25 40.47
C ALA A 132 13.60 -13.66 39.77
N GLY A 133 13.57 -13.69 38.44
CA GLY A 133 12.39 -14.10 37.67
C GLY A 133 11.35 -13.02 37.38
N ALA A 134 11.60 -11.76 37.77
CA ALA A 134 10.71 -10.62 37.57
C ALA A 134 11.43 -9.43 36.91
N ILE A 135 10.70 -8.64 36.12
CA ILE A 135 11.20 -7.37 35.57
C ILE A 135 11.31 -6.36 36.72
N THR A 136 12.51 -5.82 36.95
CA THR A 136 12.75 -4.83 38.02
C THR A 136 12.83 -3.40 37.51
N SER A 137 13.28 -3.21 36.27
CA SER A 137 13.37 -1.90 35.63
C SER A 137 13.40 -2.04 34.11
N VAL A 138 13.16 -0.94 33.42
CA VAL A 138 13.23 -0.87 31.96
C VAL A 138 14.10 0.33 31.59
N THR A 139 15.14 0.08 30.80
CA THR A 139 15.99 1.13 30.24
C THR A 139 15.42 1.57 28.89
N VAL A 140 15.21 2.87 28.73
CA VAL A 140 14.83 3.48 27.46
C VAL A 140 16.11 3.79 26.67
N VAL A 141 16.41 2.97 25.67
CA VAL A 141 17.58 3.19 24.78
C VAL A 141 17.24 4.24 23.71
N SER A 142 16.02 4.19 23.20
CA SER A 142 15.43 5.23 22.36
C SER A 142 13.95 5.37 22.71
N GLY A 143 13.49 6.60 22.94
CA GLY A 143 12.11 6.88 23.31
C GLY A 143 11.10 6.75 22.17
N GLY A 144 11.58 6.53 20.94
CA GLY A 144 10.76 6.55 19.72
C GLY A 144 10.16 7.94 19.42
N THR A 145 9.22 7.99 18.49
CA THR A 145 8.49 9.22 18.10
C THR A 145 7.02 8.93 17.85
N ASP A 146 6.19 9.98 17.93
CA ASP A 146 4.80 10.00 17.48
C ASP A 146 3.83 9.10 18.27
N TYR A 147 4.06 8.96 19.58
CA TYR A 147 3.08 8.33 20.48
C TYR A 147 1.92 9.28 20.83
N ALA A 148 0.69 8.77 20.76
CA ALA A 148 -0.55 9.46 21.13
C ALA A 148 -0.73 9.60 22.66
N GLY A 149 0.01 8.83 23.46
CA GLY A 149 0.01 8.88 24.92
C GLY A 149 -0.87 7.84 25.60
N THR A 150 -1.53 6.97 24.83
CA THR A 150 -2.43 5.92 25.32
C THR A 150 -1.90 4.51 25.04
N GLU A 151 -0.79 4.39 24.33
CA GLU A 151 -0.24 3.12 23.90
C GLU A 151 0.34 2.32 25.08
N ALA A 152 0.18 1.01 25.01
CA ALA A 152 0.63 0.08 26.04
C ALA A 152 1.83 -0.75 25.57
N ILE A 153 2.74 -1.06 26.50
CA ILE A 153 3.87 -1.95 26.23
C ILE A 153 3.38 -3.40 26.26
N THR A 154 3.63 -4.13 25.17
CA THR A 154 3.46 -5.57 25.11
C THR A 154 4.73 -6.26 25.57
N VAL A 155 4.59 -7.21 26.51
CA VAL A 155 5.70 -7.99 27.06
C VAL A 155 5.70 -9.38 26.45
N GLY A 156 6.77 -9.73 25.73
CA GLY A 156 6.97 -11.08 25.19
C GLY A 156 7.63 -12.04 26.18
N GLY A 157 7.98 -13.24 25.71
CA GLY A 157 8.74 -14.25 26.47
C GLY A 157 7.88 -15.19 27.33
N PRO A 158 8.51 -16.11 28.08
CA PRO A 158 7.80 -17.18 28.81
C PRO A 158 7.19 -16.73 30.16
N GLY A 159 7.55 -15.53 30.64
CA GLY A 159 7.00 -15.00 31.89
C GLY A 159 5.59 -14.42 31.73
N THR A 160 4.89 -14.22 32.83
CA THR A 160 3.51 -13.71 32.84
C THR A 160 3.29 -12.67 33.94
N GLY A 161 2.24 -11.85 33.80
CA GLY A 161 1.80 -10.90 34.83
C GLY A 161 2.65 -9.62 34.94
N ALA A 162 3.53 -9.33 33.98
CA ALA A 162 4.23 -8.06 33.93
C ALA A 162 3.29 -6.95 33.45
N THR A 163 3.28 -5.82 34.15
CA THR A 163 2.53 -4.60 33.79
C THR A 163 3.50 -3.42 33.80
N LEU A 164 3.71 -2.81 32.64
CA LEU A 164 4.66 -1.72 32.42
C LEU A 164 3.91 -0.51 31.88
N THR A 165 4.09 0.65 32.51
CA THR A 165 3.40 1.89 32.16
C THR A 165 4.40 2.89 31.57
N PRO A 166 4.38 3.15 30.25
CA PRO A 166 5.22 4.18 29.64
C PRO A 166 4.79 5.60 30.05
N VAL A 167 5.76 6.50 30.14
CA VAL A 167 5.54 7.94 30.37
C VAL A 167 5.90 8.70 29.11
N PHE A 168 4.92 9.41 28.55
CA PHE A 168 5.05 10.13 27.29
C PHE A 168 5.22 11.63 27.52
N THR A 169 6.15 12.23 26.78
CA THR A 169 6.32 13.69 26.70
C THR A 169 6.50 14.07 25.24
N ASN A 170 5.63 14.92 24.70
CA ASN A 170 5.67 15.38 23.30
C ASN A 170 5.81 14.22 22.29
N GLY A 171 5.07 13.14 22.50
CA GLY A 171 5.10 11.97 21.60
C GLY A 171 6.34 11.08 21.71
N VAL A 172 7.14 11.23 22.77
CA VAL A 172 8.34 10.42 23.03
C VAL A 172 8.23 9.73 24.40
N ILE A 173 8.63 8.46 24.50
CA ILE A 173 8.74 7.76 25.79
C ILE A 173 9.96 8.28 26.53
N THR A 174 9.74 8.88 27.70
CA THR A 174 10.83 9.42 28.53
C THR A 174 11.24 8.48 29.67
N SER A 175 10.31 7.66 30.14
CA SER A 175 10.56 6.62 31.14
C SER A 175 9.48 5.54 31.10
N VAL A 176 9.73 4.42 31.76
CA VAL A 176 8.75 3.34 31.92
C VAL A 176 8.68 2.97 33.40
N THR A 177 7.48 3.02 33.96
CA THR A 177 7.20 2.63 35.33
C THR A 177 6.83 1.15 35.37
N VAL A 178 7.52 0.35 36.19
CA VAL A 178 7.18 -1.06 36.42
C VAL A 178 6.10 -1.13 37.50
N THR A 179 4.85 -1.33 37.10
CA THR A 179 3.71 -1.45 38.04
C THR A 179 3.64 -2.86 38.63
N ALA A 180 3.94 -3.88 37.81
CA ALA A 180 4.12 -5.26 38.26
C ALA A 180 5.24 -5.91 37.43
N GLY A 181 6.24 -6.49 38.09
CA GLY A 181 7.37 -7.13 37.42
C GLY A 181 7.07 -8.51 36.80
N GLY A 182 5.90 -9.07 37.12
CA GLY A 182 5.51 -10.43 36.73
C GLY A 182 6.39 -11.51 37.34
N THR A 183 6.27 -12.73 36.80
CA THR A 183 7.03 -13.91 37.24
C THR A 183 7.42 -14.81 36.06
N GLY A 184 8.41 -15.69 36.24
CA GLY A 184 8.80 -16.69 35.25
C GLY A 184 9.70 -16.18 34.12
N PHE A 185 10.21 -14.95 34.22
CA PHE A 185 11.17 -14.42 33.25
C PHE A 185 12.57 -14.97 33.54
N SER A 186 12.99 -16.00 32.79
CA SER A 186 14.35 -16.55 32.86
C SER A 186 15.38 -15.76 32.05
N THR A 187 14.92 -15.00 31.06
CA THR A 187 15.71 -14.07 30.24
C THR A 187 14.96 -12.74 30.12
N ALA A 188 15.66 -11.67 29.75
CA ALA A 188 15.03 -10.37 29.50
C ALA A 188 14.01 -10.51 28.35
N PRO A 189 12.72 -10.19 28.59
CA PRO A 189 11.70 -10.29 27.55
C PRO A 189 11.87 -9.20 26.48
N THR A 190 11.40 -9.47 25.27
CA THR A 190 11.22 -8.44 24.25
C THR A 190 10.05 -7.55 24.66
N LEU A 191 10.30 -6.24 24.71
CA LEU A 191 9.26 -5.24 24.95
C LEU A 191 8.93 -4.56 23.62
N THR A 192 7.65 -4.57 23.24
CA THR A 192 7.19 -3.91 22.01
C THR A 192 6.13 -2.87 22.33
N ILE A 193 6.23 -1.73 21.66
CA ILE A 193 5.23 -0.67 21.67
C ILE A 193 5.30 0.03 20.32
N LEU A 194 4.15 0.29 19.71
CA LEU A 194 4.06 0.90 18.39
C LEU A 194 3.37 2.26 18.51
N PRO A 195 3.92 3.32 17.90
CA PRO A 195 3.26 4.63 17.86
C PRO A 195 1.92 4.57 17.12
N ALA A 196 0.89 5.26 17.63
CA ALA A 196 -0.47 5.25 17.07
C ALA A 196 -1.04 6.64 16.73
N ALA A 197 -0.24 7.70 16.80
CA ALA A 197 -0.69 9.01 16.35
C ALA A 197 -1.01 8.99 14.84
N ALA A 198 -1.92 9.85 14.38
CA ALA A 198 -2.22 9.97 12.94
C ALA A 198 -1.22 10.90 12.22
N GLU A 199 -0.71 11.89 12.96
CA GLU A 199 0.18 12.94 12.48
C GLU A 199 1.44 12.98 13.33
N PRO A 200 2.55 13.57 12.84
CA PRO A 200 3.74 13.75 13.64
C PRO A 200 3.45 14.56 14.91
N VAL A 201 3.96 14.09 16.04
CA VAL A 201 3.78 14.74 17.35
C VAL A 201 5.03 15.56 17.68
N GLY A 202 4.82 16.75 18.25
CA GLY A 202 5.89 17.67 18.60
C GLY A 202 6.14 18.72 17.52
N THR A 203 7.27 19.42 17.59
CA THR A 203 7.57 20.55 16.70
C THR A 203 8.28 20.07 15.44
N TYR A 204 7.71 20.39 14.28
CA TYR A 204 8.31 20.15 12.98
C TYR A 204 8.03 21.34 12.04
N PHE A 205 8.84 21.47 10.99
CA PHE A 205 8.70 22.55 10.00
C PHE A 205 7.55 22.24 9.06
N PHE A 206 7.66 21.16 8.32
CA PHE A 206 6.56 20.56 7.56
C PHE A 206 6.80 19.04 7.47
N ALA A 207 5.76 18.30 7.08
CA ALA A 207 5.80 16.86 6.94
C ALA A 207 5.09 16.44 5.65
N VAL A 208 5.56 15.36 5.03
CA VAL A 208 5.06 14.86 3.75
C VAL A 208 4.71 13.38 3.87
N LYS A 209 3.50 12.98 3.49
CA LYS A 209 3.05 11.58 3.44
C LYS A 209 2.77 11.19 2.00
N HIS A 210 3.34 10.08 1.54
CA HIS A 210 3.12 9.57 0.18
C HIS A 210 2.31 8.28 0.22
N LEU A 211 1.15 8.26 -0.45
CA LEU A 211 0.16 7.19 -0.33
C LEU A 211 0.42 5.94 -1.18
N GLU A 212 1.27 6.02 -2.22
CA GLU A 212 1.66 4.84 -3.02
C GLU A 212 2.54 3.80 -2.30
N CYS A 213 2.84 4.01 -1.01
CA CYS A 213 3.52 3.03 -0.15
C CYS A 213 4.85 2.53 -0.75
N PHE A 214 5.82 3.43 -0.91
CA PHE A 214 7.16 3.08 -1.37
C PHE A 214 7.92 2.27 -0.31
N ASN A 215 7.81 0.94 -0.37
CA ASN A 215 8.52 0.02 0.53
C ASN A 215 10.03 0.21 0.55
N ASP A 216 10.59 0.69 -0.56
CA ASP A 216 12.01 0.93 -0.76
C ASP A 216 12.46 2.35 -0.43
N GLY A 217 11.52 3.17 0.07
CA GLY A 217 11.74 4.52 0.55
C GLY A 217 11.63 5.60 -0.53
N ILE A 218 11.52 6.83 -0.06
CA ILE A 218 11.46 8.06 -0.86
C ILE A 218 12.58 9.01 -0.45
N ILE A 219 12.93 9.93 -1.35
CA ILE A 219 13.80 11.05 -1.04
C ILE A 219 12.94 12.31 -1.12
N VAL A 220 13.03 13.15 -0.09
CA VAL A 220 12.38 14.46 -0.04
C VAL A 220 13.45 15.53 -0.11
N GLU A 221 13.24 16.52 -0.98
CA GLU A 221 14.09 17.69 -1.05
C GLU A 221 13.26 18.95 -1.20
N PHE A 222 13.74 20.06 -0.63
CA PHE A 222 13.07 21.34 -0.74
C PHE A 222 14.06 22.49 -0.87
N ARG A 223 13.57 23.61 -1.40
CA ARG A 223 14.32 24.86 -1.47
C ARG A 223 13.40 26.07 -1.38
N ALA A 224 14.00 27.23 -1.11
CA ALA A 224 13.39 28.54 -1.23
C ALA A 224 14.25 29.44 -2.11
N ASP A 225 13.61 30.20 -3.01
CA ASP A 225 14.30 31.19 -3.84
C ASP A 225 14.77 32.39 -3.01
N GLU A 226 15.77 33.11 -3.51
CA GLU A 226 16.20 34.35 -2.88
C GLU A 226 15.08 35.41 -2.94
N LYS A 227 14.68 35.91 -1.78
CA LYS A 227 13.77 37.04 -1.62
C LYS A 227 14.58 38.25 -1.14
N LYS A 228 14.41 39.40 -1.80
CA LYS A 228 15.08 40.65 -1.40
C LYS A 228 14.08 41.74 -1.07
N THR A 229 14.33 42.48 -0.02
CA THR A 229 13.56 43.68 0.35
C THR A 229 14.55 44.80 0.65
N GLY A 230 14.45 45.93 -0.05
CA GLY A 230 15.43 47.01 0.08
C GLY A 230 16.87 46.65 -0.32
N GLY A 231 17.05 45.62 -1.17
CA GLY A 231 18.36 45.16 -1.63
C GLY A 231 19.05 44.13 -0.73
N SER A 232 18.52 43.88 0.48
CA SER A 232 19.01 42.84 1.39
C SER A 232 18.20 41.56 1.25
N ALA A 233 18.86 40.41 1.39
CA ALA A 233 18.20 39.11 1.44
C ALA A 233 17.31 39.01 2.69
N VAL A 234 16.12 38.46 2.54
CA VAL A 234 15.14 38.23 3.62
C VAL A 234 14.65 36.79 3.57
N ALA A 235 14.17 36.28 4.71
CA ALA A 235 13.61 34.93 4.78
C ALA A 235 12.42 34.78 3.81
N ASN A 236 12.25 33.58 3.26
CA ASN A 236 11.22 33.30 2.27
C ASN A 236 10.28 32.20 2.76
N ASP A 237 8.98 32.48 2.70
CA ASP A 237 7.90 31.57 3.04
C ASP A 237 7.51 30.65 1.88
N PHE A 238 7.84 31.02 0.64
CA PHE A 238 7.62 30.16 -0.53
C PHE A 238 8.74 29.13 -0.69
N ILE A 239 8.34 27.87 -0.83
CA ILE A 239 9.23 26.74 -1.07
C ILE A 239 8.82 25.95 -2.31
N THR A 240 9.80 25.36 -2.96
CA THR A 240 9.61 24.26 -3.92
C THR A 240 9.95 22.96 -3.23
N LEU A 241 8.99 22.04 -3.19
CA LEU A 241 9.08 20.69 -2.64
C LEU A 241 9.17 19.67 -3.77
N ARG A 242 10.13 18.75 -3.69
CA ARG A 242 10.26 17.61 -4.60
C ARG A 242 10.26 16.30 -3.83
N ILE A 243 9.59 15.32 -4.41
CA ILE A 243 9.61 13.93 -3.96
C ILE A 243 10.22 13.08 -5.07
N ARG A 244 11.19 12.27 -4.71
CA ARG A 244 11.91 11.36 -5.62
C ARG A 244 11.81 9.92 -5.11
N ASP A 245 11.97 8.99 -6.03
CA ASP A 245 12.19 7.59 -5.65
C ASP A 245 13.59 7.41 -5.04
N LYS A 246 13.87 6.21 -4.51
CA LYS A 246 15.21 5.89 -3.98
C LYS A 246 16.37 6.05 -4.99
N SER A 247 16.06 5.99 -6.28
CA SER A 247 17.03 6.12 -7.38
C SER A 247 17.27 7.58 -7.78
N GLY A 248 16.54 8.53 -7.18
CA GLY A 248 16.60 9.95 -7.46
C GLY A 248 15.71 10.41 -8.62
N ILE A 249 14.86 9.55 -9.17
CA ILE A 249 13.91 9.91 -10.23
C ILE A 249 12.80 10.78 -9.61
N LEU A 250 12.52 11.92 -10.24
CA LEU A 250 11.46 12.83 -9.80
C LEU A 250 10.09 12.16 -9.94
N ILE A 251 9.32 12.17 -8.84
CA ILE A 251 7.95 11.66 -8.80
C ILE A 251 6.98 12.84 -8.89
N GLN A 252 7.14 13.82 -8.00
CA GLN A 252 6.29 15.01 -7.93
C GLN A 252 7.10 16.25 -7.50
N GLU A 253 6.63 17.41 -7.93
CA GLU A 253 7.17 18.72 -7.60
C GLU A 253 6.02 19.69 -7.36
N PHE A 254 6.12 20.46 -6.28
CA PHE A 254 5.12 21.45 -5.87
C PHE A 254 5.83 22.74 -5.48
N THR A 255 5.18 23.88 -5.72
CA THR A 255 5.63 25.17 -5.20
C THR A 255 4.49 25.85 -4.48
N GLY A 256 4.72 26.30 -3.25
CA GLY A 256 3.73 26.93 -2.40
C GLY A 256 4.35 27.60 -1.18
N SER A 257 3.55 28.36 -0.44
CA SER A 257 3.95 29.03 0.79
C SER A 257 3.70 28.17 2.02
N LEU A 258 4.58 28.28 3.00
CA LEU A 258 4.39 27.71 4.34
C LEU A 258 3.42 28.54 5.19
N ASN A 259 3.09 29.76 4.76
CA ASN A 259 2.11 30.60 5.44
C ASN A 259 0.68 30.24 5.01
N ALA A 260 -0.17 29.91 5.98
CA ALA A 260 -1.57 29.54 5.76
C ALA A 260 -2.43 30.65 5.13
N ASP A 261 -2.05 31.92 5.35
CA ASP A 261 -2.78 33.06 4.80
C ASP A 261 -2.29 33.49 3.40
N ALA A 262 -1.27 32.82 2.86
CA ALA A 262 -0.69 33.17 1.57
C ALA A 262 -1.69 32.99 0.43
N LYS A 263 -1.71 33.95 -0.50
CA LYS A 263 -2.55 33.93 -1.70
C LYS A 263 -1.69 33.94 -2.96
N ASP A 264 -2.20 33.32 -4.01
CA ASP A 264 -1.63 33.43 -5.35
C ASP A 264 -2.08 34.72 -6.06
N ASP A 265 -1.56 34.98 -7.25
CA ASP A 265 -1.89 36.18 -8.05
C ASP A 265 -3.37 36.24 -8.48
N PHE A 266 -4.10 35.13 -8.39
CA PHE A 266 -5.52 35.03 -8.71
C PHE A 266 -6.42 35.10 -7.45
N GLY A 267 -5.83 35.27 -6.27
CA GLY A 267 -6.55 35.29 -4.99
C GLY A 267 -6.90 33.91 -4.42
N GLY A 268 -6.43 32.83 -5.07
CA GLY A 268 -6.48 31.47 -4.57
C GLY A 268 -5.52 31.24 -3.40
N SER A 269 -5.67 30.12 -2.69
CA SER A 269 -4.72 29.76 -1.61
C SER A 269 -3.38 29.36 -2.21
N ALA A 270 -2.29 30.02 -1.77
CA ALA A 270 -0.93 29.62 -2.06
C ALA A 270 -0.33 28.73 -0.95
N TYR A 271 -1.11 28.40 0.07
CA TYR A 271 -0.66 27.54 1.16
C TYR A 271 -0.30 26.15 0.64
N LEU A 272 0.90 25.67 0.95
CA LEU A 272 1.48 24.47 0.36
C LEU A 272 0.58 23.22 0.48
N PRO A 273 -0.01 22.90 1.64
CA PRO A 273 -1.00 21.81 1.75
C PRO A 273 -2.19 21.95 0.79
N ASP A 274 -2.74 23.15 0.64
CA ASP A 274 -3.87 23.40 -0.26
C ASP A 274 -3.45 23.20 -1.71
N VAL A 275 -2.30 23.76 -2.10
CA VAL A 275 -1.73 23.60 -3.45
C VAL A 275 -1.49 22.13 -3.79
N VAL A 276 -0.91 21.35 -2.87
CA VAL A 276 -0.66 19.92 -3.08
C VAL A 276 -1.96 19.16 -3.23
N SER A 277 -2.92 19.37 -2.32
CA SER A 277 -4.21 18.66 -2.34
C SER A 277 -5.06 18.98 -3.59
N ALA A 278 -4.89 20.18 -4.16
CA ALA A 278 -5.55 20.59 -5.40
C ALA A 278 -4.93 19.91 -6.65
N GLN A 279 -3.66 19.54 -6.60
CA GLN A 279 -2.93 18.92 -7.72
C GLN A 279 -2.95 17.40 -7.68
N THR A 280 -2.92 16.80 -6.50
CA THR A 280 -2.83 15.34 -6.35
C THR A 280 -3.51 14.83 -5.09
N ASP A 281 -3.99 13.59 -5.16
CA ASP A 281 -4.48 12.83 -4.02
C ASP A 281 -3.48 11.74 -3.57
N LEU A 282 -2.24 11.78 -4.07
CA LEU A 282 -1.18 10.82 -3.75
C LEU A 282 -0.28 11.30 -2.61
N VAL A 283 -0.25 12.61 -2.36
CA VAL A 283 0.63 13.23 -1.38
C VAL A 283 -0.18 14.14 -0.48
N GLU A 284 0.10 14.03 0.81
CA GLU A 284 -0.41 14.94 1.82
C GLU A 284 0.76 15.71 2.43
N VAL A 285 0.56 16.99 2.70
CA VAL A 285 1.56 17.85 3.34
C VAL A 285 0.94 18.54 4.54
N LEU A 286 1.68 18.60 5.64
CA LEU A 286 1.33 19.36 6.84
C LEU A 286 2.41 20.38 7.11
N VAL A 287 2.04 21.59 7.55
CA VAL A 287 3.00 22.59 8.05
C VAL A 287 2.84 22.68 9.57
N GLY A 288 3.92 22.41 10.30
CA GLY A 288 3.91 22.35 11.77
C GLY A 288 4.30 23.66 12.45
N VAL A 289 4.80 24.63 11.69
CA VAL A 289 5.13 25.99 12.16
C VAL A 289 4.12 27.01 11.66
N THR A 290 3.95 28.10 12.41
CA THR A 290 3.03 29.19 12.06
C THR A 290 3.72 30.55 12.20
N GLY A 291 3.12 31.58 11.59
CA GLY A 291 3.59 32.97 11.69
C GLY A 291 5.05 33.15 11.25
N GLY A 292 5.82 33.92 12.02
CA GLY A 292 7.21 34.25 11.70
C GLY A 292 8.18 33.07 11.67
N SER A 293 7.77 31.88 12.10
CA SER A 293 8.57 30.65 12.00
C SER A 293 8.31 29.86 10.72
N ALA A 294 7.25 30.19 9.96
CA ALA A 294 6.91 29.56 8.69
C ALA A 294 7.70 30.15 7.51
N VAL A 295 9.02 30.26 7.68
CA VAL A 295 9.94 30.81 6.67
C VAL A 295 11.23 30.01 6.62
N VAL A 296 11.84 29.94 5.44
CA VAL A 296 13.21 29.47 5.26
C VAL A 296 14.16 30.65 5.48
N ALA A 297 15.04 30.52 6.47
CA ALA A 297 16.03 31.54 6.79
C ALA A 297 17.06 31.74 5.65
N THR A 298 17.59 32.96 5.51
CA THR A 298 18.58 33.29 4.48
C THR A 298 19.90 32.53 4.63
N THR A 299 20.19 32.04 5.84
CA THR A 299 21.38 31.26 6.17
C THR A 299 21.21 29.76 5.88
N SER A 300 19.99 29.33 5.51
CA SER A 300 19.69 27.92 5.25
C SER A 300 20.37 27.36 4.01
N ASP A 301 20.75 26.09 4.09
CA ASP A 301 21.18 25.20 3.01
C ASP A 301 20.06 24.90 2.02
N ALA A 302 18.83 25.33 2.31
CA ALA A 302 17.71 25.31 1.37
C ALA A 302 17.49 26.65 0.65
N TYR A 303 18.22 27.72 1.00
CA TYR A 303 17.93 29.08 0.53
C TYR A 303 18.89 29.54 -0.58
N GLY A 304 18.32 29.96 -1.71
CA GLY A 304 19.04 30.64 -2.79
C GLY A 304 20.00 29.74 -3.56
N TYR A 305 21.20 30.24 -3.83
CA TYR A 305 22.20 29.61 -4.70
C TYR A 305 23.52 29.35 -3.97
N ASN A 306 24.25 28.34 -4.42
CA ASN A 306 25.61 28.07 -3.94
C ASN A 306 26.64 28.97 -4.65
N THR A 307 27.92 28.85 -4.26
CA THR A 307 29.02 29.67 -4.82
C THR A 307 29.26 29.47 -6.31
N SER A 308 28.73 28.39 -6.91
CA SER A 308 28.78 28.11 -8.34
C SER A 308 27.54 28.60 -9.10
N GLY A 309 26.60 29.27 -8.42
CA GLY A 309 25.35 29.74 -9.02
C GLY A 309 24.31 28.63 -9.24
N LEU A 310 24.50 27.45 -8.65
CA LEU A 310 23.50 26.38 -8.70
C LEU A 310 22.54 26.51 -7.52
N GLU A 311 21.29 26.16 -7.74
CA GLU A 311 20.25 26.16 -6.72
C GLU A 311 20.66 25.29 -5.52
N LYS A 312 20.49 25.83 -4.32
CA LYS A 312 20.61 25.04 -3.10
C LYS A 312 19.36 24.21 -2.89
N TRP A 313 19.55 22.92 -2.61
CA TRP A 313 18.49 21.96 -2.31
C TRP A 313 18.84 21.25 -1.01
N ALA A 314 18.01 21.43 0.02
CA ALA A 314 18.09 20.61 1.21
C ALA A 314 17.44 19.26 0.88
N LYS A 315 18.21 18.18 1.03
CA LYS A 315 17.85 16.84 0.52
C LYS A 315 18.04 15.77 1.58
N SER A 316 17.04 14.91 1.74
CA SER A 316 17.11 13.77 2.64
C SER A 316 17.97 12.64 2.06
N GLY A 317 18.42 11.73 2.93
CA GLY A 317 18.72 10.36 2.51
C GLY A 317 17.45 9.60 2.08
N VAL A 318 17.57 8.30 1.84
CA VAL A 318 16.39 7.46 1.57
C VAL A 318 15.60 7.26 2.87
N LEU A 319 14.38 7.80 2.91
CA LEU A 319 13.47 7.67 4.04
C LEU A 319 12.51 6.51 3.82
N THR A 320 12.51 5.54 4.73
CA THR A 320 11.56 4.42 4.70
C THR A 320 10.24 4.85 5.33
N CYS A 321 9.35 5.40 4.51
CA CYS A 321 8.09 5.99 4.95
C CYS A 321 6.90 5.02 4.89
N PHE A 322 7.15 3.71 4.90
CA PHE A 322 6.09 2.71 4.88
C PHE A 322 6.53 1.44 5.61
N VAL A 323 5.59 0.84 6.34
CA VAL A 323 5.72 -0.44 7.00
C VAL A 323 4.68 -1.37 6.39
N GLU A 324 5.12 -2.46 5.76
CA GLU A 324 4.24 -3.46 5.11
C GLU A 324 3.31 -4.16 6.12
N GLY A 325 3.77 -4.33 7.36
CA GLY A 325 3.16 -5.24 8.32
C GLY A 325 3.49 -6.69 8.00
N GLY A 326 2.53 -7.58 8.27
CA GLY A 326 2.67 -9.03 8.03
C GLY A 326 2.11 -9.47 6.69
N ASN A 327 2.51 -10.67 6.25
CA ASN A 327 1.95 -11.34 5.06
C ASN A 327 0.87 -12.38 5.42
N ALA A 328 0.50 -12.47 6.69
CA ALA A 328 -0.54 -13.37 7.19
C ALA A 328 -1.84 -12.58 7.32
N TYR A 329 -2.71 -12.71 6.31
CA TYR A 329 -3.99 -12.01 6.26
C TYR A 329 -5.08 -12.84 6.95
N SER A 330 -5.83 -12.18 7.80
CA SER A 330 -7.03 -12.68 8.46
C SER A 330 -8.25 -12.59 7.53
N THR A 331 -9.37 -13.19 7.95
CA THR A 331 -10.65 -13.03 7.24
C THR A 331 -11.08 -11.55 7.19
N ASP A 332 -10.84 -10.79 8.24
CA ASP A 332 -11.24 -9.39 8.33
C ASP A 332 -10.44 -8.51 7.35
N ASP A 333 -9.16 -8.80 7.14
CA ASP A 333 -8.34 -8.14 6.12
C ASP A 333 -8.92 -8.33 4.72
N TYR A 334 -9.38 -9.56 4.41
CA TYR A 334 -10.02 -9.85 3.12
C TYR A 334 -11.38 -9.15 2.98
N VAL A 335 -12.16 -9.06 4.06
CA VAL A 335 -13.45 -8.35 4.06
C VAL A 335 -13.23 -6.85 3.81
N ALA A 336 -12.25 -6.24 4.47
CA ALA A 336 -11.92 -4.83 4.30
C ALA A 336 -11.46 -4.52 2.86
N ALA A 337 -10.61 -5.39 2.28
CA ALA A 337 -10.22 -5.28 0.88
C ALA A 337 -11.42 -5.41 -0.07
N ARG A 338 -12.30 -6.39 0.17
CA ARG A 338 -13.52 -6.60 -0.64
C ARG A 338 -14.40 -5.35 -0.64
N GLN A 339 -14.65 -4.77 0.53
CA GLN A 339 -15.50 -3.59 0.65
C GLN A 339 -14.93 -2.39 -0.12
N LYS A 340 -13.62 -2.15 -0.02
CA LYS A 340 -12.94 -1.10 -0.79
C LYS A 340 -13.12 -1.30 -2.30
N LEU A 341 -13.00 -2.54 -2.77
CA LEU A 341 -13.17 -2.88 -4.18
C LEU A 341 -14.64 -2.82 -4.63
N GLN A 342 -15.59 -3.18 -3.76
CA GLN A 342 -17.03 -3.12 -4.03
C GLN A 342 -17.53 -1.68 -4.24
N TYR A 343 -17.07 -0.74 -3.42
CA TYR A 343 -17.47 0.67 -3.45
C TYR A 343 -16.46 1.57 -4.17
N THR A 344 -15.65 0.99 -5.04
CA THR A 344 -14.67 1.75 -5.83
C THR A 344 -15.38 2.65 -6.86
N PRO A 345 -14.83 3.84 -7.16
CA PRO A 345 -15.33 4.66 -8.27
C PRO A 345 -14.94 4.12 -9.65
N PHE A 346 -14.09 3.08 -9.70
CA PHE A 346 -13.60 2.51 -10.96
C PHE A 346 -14.52 1.42 -11.49
N ASN A 347 -14.90 1.52 -12.75
CA ASN A 347 -15.64 0.45 -13.42
C ASN A 347 -14.71 -0.70 -13.80
N TYR A 348 -15.22 -1.92 -13.67
CA TYR A 348 -14.59 -3.16 -14.08
C TYR A 348 -15.66 -4.20 -14.39
N THR A 349 -15.35 -5.12 -15.30
CA THR A 349 -16.30 -6.14 -15.78
C THR A 349 -15.99 -7.51 -15.22
N TYR A 350 -14.70 -7.82 -15.11
CA TYR A 350 -14.21 -9.10 -14.63
C TYR A 350 -13.61 -8.97 -13.24
N ILE A 351 -13.73 -10.02 -12.45
CA ILE A 351 -13.02 -10.22 -11.19
C ILE A 351 -12.08 -11.41 -11.39
N SER A 352 -10.80 -11.19 -11.15
CA SER A 352 -9.79 -12.26 -11.15
C SER A 352 -9.49 -12.71 -9.73
N SER A 353 -9.27 -14.02 -9.55
CA SER A 353 -8.75 -14.55 -8.30
C SER A 353 -7.25 -14.37 -8.09
N GLY A 354 -6.48 -14.20 -9.18
CA GLY A 354 -5.02 -14.17 -9.08
C GLY A 354 -4.40 -15.45 -8.52
N GLY A 355 -5.00 -16.61 -8.80
CA GLY A 355 -4.61 -17.90 -8.22
C GLY A 355 -5.61 -18.42 -7.18
N SER A 356 -5.19 -19.44 -6.42
CA SER A 356 -6.09 -20.22 -5.53
C SER A 356 -5.55 -20.41 -4.11
N GLN A 357 -4.59 -19.58 -3.72
CA GLN A 357 -3.74 -19.83 -2.54
C GLN A 357 -4.46 -19.60 -1.20
N SER A 358 -5.62 -18.94 -1.20
CA SER A 358 -6.44 -18.70 -0.01
C SER A 358 -7.92 -18.91 -0.30
N ALA A 359 -8.53 -19.91 0.33
CA ALA A 359 -9.96 -20.18 0.22
C ALA A 359 -10.82 -19.03 0.81
N ALA A 360 -10.34 -18.38 1.87
CA ALA A 360 -11.00 -17.23 2.47
C ALA A 360 -11.05 -16.04 1.50
N LEU A 361 -9.94 -15.78 0.78
CA LEU A 361 -9.89 -14.75 -0.27
C LEU A 361 -10.85 -15.07 -1.42
N LEU A 362 -10.86 -16.33 -1.90
CA LEU A 362 -11.79 -16.78 -2.94
C LEU A 362 -13.25 -16.60 -2.52
N GLY A 363 -13.60 -16.91 -1.27
CA GLY A 363 -14.93 -16.67 -0.73
C GLY A 363 -15.34 -15.19 -0.77
N GLN A 364 -14.43 -14.28 -0.42
CA GLN A 364 -14.69 -12.84 -0.49
C GLN A 364 -14.82 -12.33 -1.93
N LEU A 365 -14.03 -12.85 -2.88
CA LEU A 365 -14.17 -12.53 -4.31
C LEU A 365 -15.49 -13.04 -4.89
N ALA A 366 -15.93 -14.24 -4.48
CA ALA A 366 -17.23 -14.78 -4.88
C ALA A 366 -18.38 -13.93 -4.35
N GLN A 367 -18.28 -13.46 -3.10
CA GLN A 367 -19.25 -12.52 -2.54
C GLN A 367 -19.24 -11.19 -3.30
N LEU A 368 -18.06 -10.66 -3.66
CA LEU A 368 -17.96 -9.45 -4.47
C LEU A 368 -18.64 -9.60 -5.84
N ALA A 369 -18.43 -10.74 -6.49
CA ALA A 369 -19.03 -11.08 -7.77
C ALA A 369 -20.56 -11.09 -7.68
N PHE A 370 -21.09 -11.70 -6.62
CA PHE A 370 -22.51 -11.71 -6.34
C PHE A 370 -23.07 -10.29 -6.07
N ASP A 371 -22.44 -9.55 -5.15
CA ASP A 371 -22.91 -8.22 -4.72
C ASP A 371 -22.85 -7.19 -5.86
N THR A 372 -21.90 -7.33 -6.78
CA THR A 372 -21.71 -6.40 -7.91
C THR A 372 -22.27 -6.91 -9.23
N ASN A 373 -22.83 -8.12 -9.25
CA ASN A 373 -23.30 -8.80 -10.46
C ASN A 373 -22.24 -8.85 -11.58
N ARG A 374 -21.03 -9.30 -11.23
CA ARG A 374 -19.87 -9.34 -12.13
C ARG A 374 -19.29 -10.74 -12.25
N GLN A 375 -18.59 -11.00 -13.36
CA GLN A 375 -17.98 -12.30 -13.62
C GLN A 375 -16.72 -12.53 -12.79
N LEU A 376 -16.74 -13.53 -11.91
CA LEU A 376 -15.55 -14.04 -11.25
C LEU A 376 -14.97 -15.21 -12.03
N ARG A 377 -13.70 -15.11 -12.42
CA ARG A 377 -12.93 -16.24 -12.92
C ARG A 377 -11.87 -16.59 -11.89
N PHE A 378 -11.91 -17.83 -11.40
CA PHE A 378 -10.97 -18.30 -10.39
C PHE A 378 -10.23 -19.56 -10.84
N ASP A 379 -9.01 -19.69 -10.36
CA ASP A 379 -8.14 -20.80 -10.67
C ASP A 379 -8.40 -21.99 -9.74
N VAL A 380 -8.23 -23.20 -10.27
CA VAL A 380 -8.11 -24.45 -9.51
C VAL A 380 -6.65 -24.88 -9.55
N PRO A 381 -6.03 -25.28 -8.43
CA PRO A 381 -4.59 -25.59 -8.40
C PRO A 381 -4.19 -26.64 -9.45
N GLY A 382 -3.27 -26.27 -10.34
CA GLY A 382 -2.86 -27.11 -11.47
C GLY A 382 -2.06 -28.37 -11.08
N ASN A 383 -1.53 -28.43 -9.86
CA ASN A 383 -0.82 -29.59 -9.34
C ASN A 383 -1.76 -30.73 -8.89
N LEU A 384 -3.07 -30.49 -8.81
CA LEU A 384 -4.06 -31.49 -8.41
C LEU A 384 -4.33 -32.46 -9.57
N ASN A 385 -4.71 -33.69 -9.22
CA ASN A 385 -5.30 -34.63 -10.17
C ASN A 385 -6.80 -34.29 -10.39
N PRO A 386 -7.46 -34.85 -11.42
CA PRO A 386 -8.87 -34.53 -11.71
C PRO A 386 -9.82 -34.70 -10.52
N ALA A 387 -9.67 -35.78 -9.74
CA ALA A 387 -10.56 -36.05 -8.60
C ALA A 387 -10.37 -35.02 -7.47
N ALA A 388 -9.12 -34.66 -7.17
CA ALA A 388 -8.81 -33.65 -6.16
C ALA A 388 -9.21 -32.24 -6.62
N ALA A 389 -9.13 -31.94 -7.92
CA ALA A 389 -9.60 -30.69 -8.49
C ALA A 389 -11.13 -30.53 -8.35
N ILE A 390 -11.91 -31.59 -8.61
CA ILE A 390 -13.36 -31.61 -8.38
C ILE A 390 -13.65 -31.38 -6.90
N ALA A 391 -13.00 -32.13 -6.01
CA ALA A 391 -13.19 -32.01 -4.56
C ALA A 391 -12.88 -30.60 -4.05
N PHE A 392 -11.85 -29.94 -4.60
CA PHE A 392 -11.52 -28.56 -4.28
C PHE A 392 -12.68 -27.60 -4.62
N VAL A 393 -13.23 -27.70 -5.83
CA VAL A 393 -14.35 -26.84 -6.26
C VAL A 393 -15.60 -27.11 -5.43
N GLU A 394 -15.91 -28.37 -5.15
CA GLU A 394 -17.05 -28.76 -4.30
C GLU A 394 -16.90 -28.23 -2.88
N GLN A 395 -15.69 -28.27 -2.30
CA GLN A 395 -15.43 -27.77 -0.96
C GLN A 395 -15.61 -26.25 -0.84
N LEU A 396 -15.30 -25.48 -1.90
CA LEU A 396 -15.54 -24.04 -1.90
C LEU A 396 -17.03 -23.69 -1.87
N ASN A 397 -17.89 -24.61 -2.32
CA ASN A 397 -19.35 -24.52 -2.28
C ASN A 397 -19.93 -23.21 -2.87
N LEU A 398 -19.24 -22.62 -3.85
CA LEU A 398 -19.60 -21.32 -4.44
C LEU A 398 -20.89 -21.38 -5.27
N GLY A 399 -21.27 -22.57 -5.73
CA GLY A 399 -22.51 -22.81 -6.47
C GLY A 399 -23.75 -23.07 -5.60
N ALA A 400 -23.63 -23.03 -4.26
CA ALA A 400 -24.77 -23.26 -3.36
C ALA A 400 -25.82 -22.14 -3.44
N ASN A 401 -25.42 -20.94 -3.84
CA ASN A 401 -26.35 -19.85 -4.11
C ASN A 401 -26.80 -19.94 -5.57
N GLU A 402 -28.06 -20.32 -5.79
CA GLU A 402 -28.64 -20.47 -7.13
C GLU A 402 -28.59 -19.19 -7.98
N ALA A 403 -28.44 -18.02 -7.34
CA ALA A 403 -28.29 -16.75 -8.03
C ALA A 403 -26.83 -16.39 -8.39
N SER A 404 -25.82 -17.11 -7.87
CA SER A 404 -24.39 -16.91 -8.17
C SER A 404 -23.95 -17.57 -9.48
N HIS A 405 -24.54 -17.15 -10.59
CA HIS A 405 -24.36 -17.76 -11.92
C HIS A 405 -23.12 -17.26 -12.70
N LEU A 406 -22.42 -16.24 -12.20
CA LEU A 406 -21.29 -15.59 -12.89
C LEU A 406 -19.91 -16.03 -12.37
N ILE A 407 -19.82 -17.20 -11.74
CA ILE A 407 -18.58 -17.73 -11.16
C ILE A 407 -18.06 -18.89 -12.01
N HIS A 408 -16.86 -18.76 -12.55
CA HIS A 408 -16.24 -19.74 -13.43
C HIS A 408 -14.92 -20.28 -12.84
N ALA A 409 -14.84 -21.60 -12.71
CA ALA A 409 -13.64 -22.31 -12.26
C ALA A 409 -12.79 -22.71 -13.48
N PHE A 410 -11.50 -22.40 -13.46
CA PHE A 410 -10.54 -22.80 -14.49
C PHE A 410 -9.49 -23.75 -13.90
N TRP A 411 -9.41 -24.95 -14.45
CA TRP A 411 -8.36 -25.92 -14.08
C TRP A 411 -7.42 -26.15 -15.26
N ALA A 412 -6.16 -25.76 -15.08
CA ALA A 412 -5.11 -25.91 -16.08
C ALA A 412 -3.93 -26.71 -15.49
N PRO A 413 -3.91 -28.05 -15.61
CA PRO A 413 -2.84 -28.89 -15.06
C PRO A 413 -1.59 -28.90 -15.95
N VAL A 414 -1.17 -27.74 -16.42
CA VAL A 414 -0.02 -27.57 -17.33
C VAL A 414 1.08 -26.81 -16.60
N LYS A 415 2.31 -27.28 -16.75
CA LYS A 415 3.48 -26.54 -16.30
C LYS A 415 3.93 -25.56 -17.37
N SER A 416 4.16 -24.32 -16.98
CA SER A 416 4.66 -23.26 -17.85
C SER A 416 5.84 -22.55 -17.19
N ASN A 417 6.61 -21.81 -18.00
CA ASN A 417 7.55 -20.83 -17.47
C ASN A 417 6.75 -19.63 -16.96
N ASP A 418 7.27 -18.94 -15.94
CA ASP A 418 6.64 -17.73 -15.42
C ASP A 418 6.50 -16.68 -16.56
N PRO A 419 5.27 -16.28 -16.92
CA PRO A 419 5.01 -15.26 -17.93
C PRO A 419 5.70 -13.92 -17.64
N ALA A 420 5.93 -13.59 -16.37
CA ALA A 420 6.60 -12.38 -15.94
C ALA A 420 8.10 -12.56 -15.64
N GLY A 421 8.62 -13.79 -15.72
CA GLY A 421 10.04 -14.12 -15.60
C GLY A 421 10.64 -13.98 -14.19
N VAL A 422 9.82 -13.97 -13.14
CA VAL A 422 10.26 -13.83 -11.74
C VAL A 422 10.52 -15.20 -11.10
N ASN A 423 9.68 -16.18 -11.43
CA ASN A 423 9.59 -17.50 -10.81
C ASN A 423 10.14 -18.59 -11.73
N PRO A 424 10.62 -19.72 -11.17
CA PRO A 424 10.95 -20.90 -11.96
C PRO A 424 9.68 -21.52 -12.59
N ASN A 425 9.90 -22.45 -13.53
CA ASN A 425 8.82 -23.23 -14.14
C ASN A 425 7.92 -23.90 -13.09
N GLY A 426 6.61 -23.79 -13.26
CA GLY A 426 5.62 -24.21 -12.27
C GLY A 426 4.21 -24.33 -12.84
N TYR A 427 3.25 -24.58 -11.95
CA TYR A 427 1.83 -24.51 -12.28
C TYR A 427 1.35 -23.10 -11.97
N PHE A 428 0.78 -22.43 -12.96
CA PHE A 428 0.19 -21.09 -12.84
C PHE A 428 -1.27 -21.16 -13.26
N GLY A 429 -2.11 -20.38 -12.58
CA GLY A 429 -3.50 -20.18 -12.97
C GLY A 429 -3.65 -19.58 -14.37
N MET A 430 -4.78 -19.87 -15.02
CA MET A 430 -5.10 -19.40 -16.37
C MET A 430 -6.40 -18.57 -16.42
N ALA A 431 -7.11 -18.43 -15.31
CA ALA A 431 -8.36 -17.67 -15.23
C ALA A 431 -8.14 -16.20 -15.62
N THR A 432 -7.04 -15.59 -15.15
CA THR A 432 -6.71 -14.19 -15.43
C THR A 432 -6.28 -13.97 -16.88
N LEU A 433 -5.53 -14.91 -17.46
CA LEU A 433 -5.23 -14.88 -18.88
C LEU A 433 -6.49 -15.05 -19.74
N ASN A 434 -7.41 -15.90 -19.31
CA ASN A 434 -8.70 -16.07 -19.99
C ASN A 434 -9.53 -14.77 -19.94
N ILE A 435 -9.46 -13.99 -18.85
CA ILE A 435 -10.03 -12.64 -18.80
C ILE A 435 -9.38 -11.77 -19.87
N ALA A 436 -8.06 -11.74 -19.95
CA ALA A 436 -7.34 -10.93 -20.95
C ALA A 436 -7.74 -11.25 -22.40
N TYR A 437 -7.94 -12.53 -22.73
CA TYR A 437 -8.41 -12.94 -24.06
C TYR A 437 -9.89 -12.63 -24.31
N ALA A 438 -10.70 -12.45 -23.27
CA ALA A 438 -12.06 -11.95 -23.42
C ALA A 438 -12.10 -10.43 -23.60
N CYS A 439 -11.04 -9.72 -23.18
CA CYS A 439 -10.88 -8.28 -23.39
C CYS A 439 -10.33 -7.93 -24.79
N GLY A 440 -9.47 -8.79 -25.35
CA GLY A 440 -8.67 -8.52 -26.54
C GLY A 440 -9.33 -8.73 -27.90
#